data_AF-S3I039-F1
#
_entry.id   AF-S3I039-F1
#
_cell.length_a   1.000
_cell.length_b   1.000
_cell.length_c   1.000
_cell.angle_alpha   90.00
_cell.angle_beta   90.00
_cell.angle_gamma   90.00
#
_symmetry.space_group_name_H-M   'P 1'
#
loop_
_entity.id
_entity.type
_entity.pdbx_description
1 polymer ?
#
loop_
_entity_poly.entity_id
_entity_poly.type
_entity_poly.pdbx_seq_one_letter_code
_entity_poly.pdbx_strand_id
1 'polypeptide(L)' 'MKIQEAKNGKTVVHDLDPSQVDSLDEISGDEQLALVWCETHRTWEWHWVERTELGGY' A
#
# COMPACT_ATOMS: atom_id res chain seq x y z
N MET A 1 -7.63 3.30 -2.48
CA MET A 1 -6.54 3.69 -3.40
C MET A 1 -6.17 2.48 -4.22
N LYS A 2 -5.97 2.61 -5.54
CA LYS A 2 -5.64 1.46 -6.38
C LYS A 2 -4.17 1.48 -6.78
N ILE A 3 -3.43 0.44 -6.42
CA ILE A 3 -2.04 0.25 -6.86
C ILE A 3 -1.95 -0.92 -7.84
N GLN A 4 -0.96 -0.88 -8.72
CA GLN A 4 -0.70 -1.92 -9.70
C GLN A 4 0.66 -2.53 -9.45
N GLU A 5 0.69 -3.85 -9.27
CA GLU A 5 1.93 -4.59 -9.03
C GLU A 5 2.10 -5.70 -10.07
N ALA A 6 3.33 -5.88 -10.54
CA ALA A 6 3.68 -6.98 -11.44
C ALA A 6 4.03 -8.22 -10.62
N LYS A 7 3.15 -9.23 -10.62
CA LYS A 7 3.36 -10.51 -9.95
C LYS A 7 3.37 -11.64 -10.98
N ASN A 8 4.49 -12.34 -11.09
CA ASN A 8 4.69 -13.45 -12.06
C ASN A 8 4.35 -13.09 -13.51
N GLY A 9 4.74 -11.88 -13.95
CA GLY A 9 4.47 -11.39 -15.31
C GLY A 9 3.00 -11.03 -15.56
N LYS A 10 2.15 -10.99 -14.53
CA LYS A 10 0.79 -10.49 -14.59
C LYS A 10 0.67 -9.25 -13.72
N THR A 11 -0.02 -8.24 -14.23
CA THR A 11 -0.40 -7.07 -13.44
C THR A 11 -1.59 -7.43 -12.55
N VAL A 12 -1.44 -7.25 -11.25
CA VAL A 12 -2.52 -7.36 -10.27
C VAL A 12 -2.82 -5.96 -9.75
N VAL A 13 -4.11 -5.65 -9.63
CA VAL A 13 -4.58 -4.37 -9.09
C VAL A 13 -5.09 -4.60 -7.67
N HIS A 14 -4.46 -3.94 -6.70
CA HIS A 14 -4.85 -4.01 -5.29
C HIS A 14 -5.64 -2.74 -4.95
N ASP A 15 -6.79 -2.89 -4.30
CA ASP A 15 -7.55 -1.77 -3.73
C ASP A 15 -7.22 -1.70 -2.24
N LEU A 16 -6.48 -0.67 -1.85
CA LEU A 16 -5.97 -0.45 -0.51
C LEU A 16 -6.78 0.63 0.19
N ASP A 17 -7.06 0.47 1.49
CA ASP A 17 -7.65 1.52 2.33
C ASP A 17 -6.54 2.26 3.11
N PRO A 18 -6.03 3.40 2.62
CA PRO A 18 -4.95 4.13 3.28
C PRO A 18 -5.35 4.77 4.60
N SER A 19 -6.64 4.74 4.98
CA SER A 19 -7.09 5.15 6.32
C SER A 19 -6.91 4.03 7.37
N GLN A 20 -6.72 2.79 6.90
CA GLN A 20 -6.48 1.62 7.73
C GLN A 20 -5.04 1.17 7.54
N VAL A 21 -4.17 1.68 8.42
CA VAL A 21 -2.75 1.33 8.49
C VAL A 21 -2.45 0.74 9.85
N ASP A 22 -1.90 -0.47 9.87
CA ASP A 22 -1.54 -1.17 11.09
C ASP A 22 -0.11 -0.88 11.52
N SER A 23 0.83 -0.76 10.57
CA SER A 23 2.25 -0.53 10.83
C SER A 23 2.95 0.22 9.70
N LEU A 24 4.04 0.92 10.04
CA LEU A 24 4.93 1.59 9.10
C LEU A 24 6.35 1.04 9.31
N ASP A 25 7.12 0.94 8.22
CA ASP A 25 8.50 0.45 8.25
C ASP A 25 9.45 1.42 7.50
N GLU A 26 9.93 1.06 6.31
CA GLU A 26 10.94 1.82 5.56
C GLU A 26 10.39 3.05 4.82
N ILE A 27 11.19 4.11 4.71
CA ILE A 27 10.92 5.29 3.86
C ILE A 27 11.85 5.27 2.65
N SER A 28 11.29 5.47 1.46
CA SER A 28 12.03 5.56 0.20
C SER A 28 11.53 6.76 -0.62
N GLY A 29 12.28 7.87 -0.58
CA GLY A 29 11.86 9.11 -1.24
C GLY A 29 10.53 9.63 -0.68
N ASP A 30 9.52 9.72 -1.55
CA ASP A 30 8.17 10.18 -1.21
C ASP A 30 7.22 9.04 -0.80
N GLU A 31 7.72 7.80 -0.79
CA GLU A 31 6.96 6.60 -0.41
C GLU A 31 7.33 6.11 0.99
N GLN A 32 6.38 5.46 1.63
CA GLN A 32 6.52 4.77 2.90
C GLN A 32 6.02 3.33 2.73
N LEU A 33 6.82 2.37 3.16
CA LEU A 33 6.41 0.99 3.30
C LEU A 33 5.45 0.90 4.48
N ALA A 34 4.20 0.53 4.19
CA ALA A 34 3.11 0.48 5.15
C ALA A 34 2.38 -0.86 5.09
N LEU A 35 2.01 -1.39 6.26
CA LEU A 35 1.10 -2.51 6.40
C LEU A 35 -0.32 -1.94 6.39
N VAL A 36 -0.96 -2.05 5.24
CA VAL A 36 -2.23 -1.40 4.92
C VAL A 36 -3.29 -2.45 4.61
N TRP A 37 -4.55 -2.14 4.91
CA TRP A 37 -5.65 -3.04 4.62
C TRP A 37 -5.90 -3.11 3.11
N CYS A 38 -5.84 -4.32 2.55
CA CYS A 38 -6.13 -4.59 1.15
C CYS A 38 -7.54 -5.17 1.01
N GLU A 39 -8.46 -4.43 0.39
CA GLU A 39 -9.83 -4.86 0.11
C GLU A 39 -9.90 -5.99 -0.93
N THR A 40 -8.95 -6.02 -1.88
CA THR A 40 -8.89 -7.07 -2.90
C THR A 40 -8.69 -8.45 -2.26
N HIS A 41 -7.80 -8.56 -1.28
CA HIS A 41 -7.45 -9.82 -0.62
C HIS A 41 -8.08 -9.98 0.78
N ARG A 42 -8.71 -8.92 1.30
CA ARG A 42 -9.31 -8.84 2.65
C ARG A 42 -8.32 -9.24 3.74
N THR A 43 -7.11 -8.70 3.64
CA THR A 43 -6.01 -8.96 4.55
C THR A 43 -5.09 -7.75 4.63
N TRP A 44 -4.28 -7.70 5.68
CA TRP A 44 -3.18 -6.75 5.80
C TRP A 44 -2.04 -7.14 4.85
N GLU A 45 -1.59 -6.19 4.03
CA GLU A 45 -0.52 -6.39 3.06
C GLU A 45 0.49 -5.24 3.13
N TRP A 46 1.77 -5.57 2.96
CA TRP A 46 2.83 -4.57 2.88
C TRP A 46 2.88 -4.00 1.48
N HIS A 47 2.74 -2.68 1.38
CA HIS A 47 2.85 -1.95 0.12
C HIS A 47 3.64 -0.66 0.31
N TRP A 48 4.38 -0.29 -0.74
CA TRP A 48 4.91 1.07 -0.86
C TRP A 48 3.76 1.99 -1.23
N VAL A 49 3.53 3.01 -0.41
CA VAL A 49 2.44 3.96 -0.57
C VAL A 49 3.01 5.37 -0.53
N GLU A 50 2.53 6.25 -1.42
CA GLU A 50 2.87 7.67 -1.35
C GLU A 50 2.48 8.24 0.01
N ARG A 51 3.40 8.96 0.65
CA ARG A 51 3.18 9.51 2.00
C ARG A 51 2.03 10.51 2.09
N THR A 52 1.71 11.16 0.97
CA THR A 52 0.55 12.04 0.81
C THR A 52 -0.77 11.30 0.97
N GLU A 53 -0.84 10.04 0.52
CA GLU A 53 -2.02 9.19 0.62
C GLU A 53 -2.24 8.67 2.05
N LEU A 54 -1.17 8.53 2.84
CA LEU A 54 -1.21 8.10 4.25
C LEU A 54 -1.56 9.23 5.23
N GLY A 55 -2.11 10.35 4.74
CA GLY A 55 -2.52 11.48 5.58
C GLY A 55 -1.46 12.57 5.77
N GLY A 56 -0.35 12.53 5.02
CA GLY A 56 0.59 13.63 4.85
C GLY A 56 1.25 14.12 6.15
N TYR A 57 2.41 13.57 6.48
CA TYR A 57 3.35 14.18 7.44
C TYR A 57 4.51 14.85 6.71
#